data_AF-Q93TV1-F1
#
_entry.id   AF-Q93TV1-F1
#
_cell.length_a   1.000
_cell.length_b   1.000
_cell.length_c   1.000
_cell.angle_alpha   90.00
_cell.angle_beta   90.00
_cell.angle_gamma   90.00
#
_symmetry.space_group_name_H-M   'P 1'
#
loop_
_entity.id
_entity.type
_entity.pdbx_description
1 polymer ?
#
loop_
_entity_poly.entity_id
_entity_poly.type
_entity_poly.pdbx_seq_one_letter_code
_entity_poly.pdbx_strand_id
1 'polypeptide(L)'
;MSTIHDQAMNYVYQQVLQRLLSFFSRAERTALQLLIQRLVVAAGGMENIGQFKVLVPQSGLRDGCYTLALLRAAQLTVAGRAPATFQLRVASLRWSGDSPLALQNLHRSYSALFLYDDPRVEVLMVDNREVLPFDHRTPVSNEGRESSRVNLLLVGHCRTWLETPELWDDAYLATAEYTARSRAGTTAST
;
A
#
# COMPACT_ATOMS: atom_id res chain seq x y z
N MET A 1 4.07 -16.43 -23.28
CA MET A 1 2.84 -15.61 -23.08
C MET A 1 2.83 -14.54 -24.15
N SER A 2 1.68 -14.27 -24.77
CA SER A 2 1.57 -13.58 -26.08
C SER A 2 1.92 -12.10 -25.98
N THR A 3 2.75 -11.60 -26.88
CA THR A 3 3.14 -10.17 -27.03
C THR A 3 1.95 -9.22 -27.09
N ILE A 4 0.78 -9.71 -27.49
CA ILE A 4 -0.50 -8.99 -27.54
C ILE A 4 -1.01 -8.66 -26.13
N HIS A 5 -0.84 -9.56 -25.15
CA HIS A 5 -1.25 -9.32 -23.77
C HIS A 5 -0.39 -8.21 -23.13
N ASP A 6 0.92 -8.27 -23.31
CA ASP A 6 1.83 -7.25 -22.77
C ASP A 6 1.56 -5.87 -23.39
N GLN A 7 1.24 -5.81 -24.68
CA GLN A 7 0.82 -4.57 -25.34
C GLN A 7 -0.49 -4.04 -24.78
N ALA A 8 -1.51 -4.90 -24.64
CA ALA A 8 -2.80 -4.52 -24.07
C ALA A 8 -2.65 -3.98 -22.63
N MET A 9 -1.85 -4.65 -21.79
CA MET A 9 -1.59 -4.21 -20.43
C MET A 9 -0.87 -2.86 -20.38
N ASN A 10 0.11 -2.63 -21.27
CA ASN A 10 0.77 -1.33 -21.38
C ASN A 10 -0.19 -0.20 -21.76
N TYR A 11 -1.18 -0.44 -22.64
CA TYR A 11 -2.22 0.54 -22.94
C TYR A 11 -3.08 0.86 -21.72
N VAL A 12 -3.49 -0.16 -20.96
CA VAL A 12 -4.26 0.03 -19.72
C VAL A 12 -3.47 0.87 -18.71
N TYR A 13 -2.19 0.55 -18.51
CA TYR A 13 -1.30 1.32 -17.63
C TYR A 13 -1.18 2.78 -18.05
N GLN A 14 -1.04 3.06 -19.35
CA GLN A 14 -0.99 4.43 -19.86
C GLN A 14 -2.32 5.17 -19.61
N GLN A 15 -3.46 4.51 -19.81
CA GLN A 15 -4.78 5.09 -19.58
C GLN A 15 -5.00 5.42 -18.09
N VAL A 16 -4.59 4.52 -17.18
CA VAL A 16 -4.65 4.76 -15.73
C VAL A 16 -3.75 5.94 -15.35
N LEU A 17 -2.53 6.00 -15.88
CA LEU A 17 -1.63 7.12 -15.64
C LEU A 17 -2.21 8.45 -16.12
N GLN A 18 -2.75 8.50 -17.35
CA GLN A 18 -3.40 9.70 -17.89
C GLN A 18 -4.57 10.16 -17.00
N ARG A 19 -5.39 9.22 -16.53
CA ARG A 19 -6.48 9.51 -15.59
C ARG A 19 -5.95 10.09 -14.29
N LEU A 20 -4.92 9.51 -13.69
CA LEU A 20 -4.30 10.04 -12.46
C LEU A 20 -3.74 11.45 -12.67
N LEU A 21 -3.00 11.67 -13.74
CA LEU A 21 -2.42 12.98 -14.05
C LEU A 21 -3.52 14.03 -14.29
N SER A 22 -4.67 13.65 -14.85
CA SER A 22 -5.81 14.56 -15.05
C SER A 22 -6.39 15.09 -13.73
N PHE A 23 -6.34 14.30 -12.66
CA PHE A 23 -6.76 14.72 -11.32
C PHE A 23 -5.72 15.57 -10.59
N PHE A 24 -4.44 15.39 -10.91
CA PHE A 24 -3.38 16.12 -10.23
C PHE A 24 -3.28 17.57 -10.68
N SER A 25 -3.16 18.46 -9.70
CA SER A 25 -2.84 19.86 -9.93
C SER A 25 -1.44 20.01 -10.52
N ARG A 26 -1.14 21.19 -11.07
CA ARG A 26 0.20 21.47 -11.62
C ARG A 26 1.30 21.28 -10.57
N ALA A 27 1.06 21.72 -9.33
CA ALA A 27 2.01 21.58 -8.23
C ALA A 27 2.26 20.10 -7.89
N GLU A 28 1.21 19.29 -7.90
CA GLU A 28 1.29 17.86 -7.61
C GLU A 28 2.02 17.09 -8.70
N ARG A 29 1.87 17.48 -9.97
CA ARG A 29 2.66 16.91 -11.07
C ARG A 29 4.15 17.23 -10.94
N THR A 30 4.51 18.41 -10.44
CA THR A 30 5.90 18.75 -10.11
C THR A 30 6.40 17.92 -8.92
N ALA A 31 5.60 17.80 -7.86
CA ALA A 31 5.92 16.96 -6.71
C ALA A 31 6.10 15.49 -7.10
N LEU A 32 5.32 14.99 -8.06
CA LEU A 32 5.46 13.65 -8.63
C LEU A 32 6.84 13.44 -9.26
N GLN A 33 7.35 14.40 -10.04
CA GLN A 33 8.70 14.29 -10.62
C GLN A 33 9.78 14.27 -9.52
N LEU A 34 9.65 15.10 -8.49
CA LEU A 34 10.55 15.10 -7.34
C LEU A 34 10.50 13.77 -6.56
N LEU A 35 9.31 13.20 -6.40
CA LEU A 35 9.12 11.88 -5.79
C LEU A 35 9.84 10.80 -6.58
N ILE A 36 9.67 10.77 -7.91
CA ILE A 36 10.36 9.80 -8.78
C ILE A 36 11.88 9.93 -8.62
N GLN A 37 12.41 11.16 -8.63
CA GLN A 37 13.85 11.38 -8.43
C GLN A 37 14.32 10.85 -7.07
N ARG A 38 13.59 11.13 -5.99
CA ARG A 38 13.92 10.64 -4.65
C ARG A 38 13.86 9.12 -4.55
N LEU A 39 12.90 8.48 -5.22
CA LEU A 39 12.81 7.01 -5.27
C LEU A 39 13.98 6.40 -6.02
N VAL A 40 14.39 6.98 -7.16
CA VAL A 40 15.56 6.54 -7.93
C VAL A 40 16.83 6.68 -7.10
N VAL A 41 17.02 7.80 -6.42
CA VAL A 41 18.19 8.02 -5.54
C VAL A 41 18.18 7.05 -4.38
N ALA A 42 17.04 6.82 -3.73
CA ALA A 42 16.91 5.88 -2.62
C ALA A 42 17.14 4.42 -3.05
N ALA A 43 16.80 4.07 -4.28
CA ALA A 43 17.10 2.77 -4.87
C ALA A 43 18.60 2.59 -5.18
N GLY A 44 19.40 3.66 -5.14
CA GLY A 44 20.81 3.62 -5.53
C GLY A 44 21.00 3.63 -7.05
N GLY A 45 20.10 4.30 -7.79
CA GLY A 45 20.18 4.43 -9.24
C GLY A 45 19.00 3.78 -9.98
N MET A 46 18.92 4.05 -11.29
CA MET A 46 17.85 3.51 -12.15
C MET A 46 18.06 2.02 -12.43
N GLU A 47 19.30 1.56 -12.40
CA GLU A 47 19.72 0.16 -12.54
C GLU A 47 19.19 -0.71 -11.39
N ASN A 48 19.08 -0.15 -10.19
CA ASN A 48 18.67 -0.87 -8.98
C ASN A 48 17.17 -0.74 -8.70
N ILE A 49 16.45 0.12 -9.44
CA ILE A 49 15.04 0.42 -9.16
C ILE A 49 14.14 -0.83 -9.27
N GLY A 50 14.48 -1.80 -10.12
CA GLY A 50 13.71 -3.03 -10.29
C GLY A 50 13.65 -3.92 -9.04
N GLN A 51 14.65 -3.80 -8.16
CA GLN A 51 14.74 -4.57 -6.91
C GLN A 51 14.27 -3.76 -5.70
N PHE A 52 14.04 -2.46 -5.87
CA PHE A 52 13.64 -1.57 -4.80
C PHE A 52 12.18 -1.84 -4.40
N LYS A 53 11.93 -1.99 -3.10
CA LYS A 53 10.61 -2.28 -2.55
C LYS A 53 10.10 -1.07 -1.77
N VAL A 54 8.94 -0.55 -2.18
CA VAL A 54 8.24 0.54 -1.50
C VAL A 54 7.05 -0.03 -0.76
N LEU A 55 7.04 0.16 0.54
CA LEU A 55 5.98 -0.30 1.43
C LEU A 55 5.05 0.86 1.78
N VAL A 56 3.75 0.65 1.63
CA VAL A 56 2.74 1.66 1.94
C VAL A 56 1.69 1.06 2.87
N PRO A 57 1.67 1.47 4.15
CA PRO A 57 0.53 1.17 5.01
C PRO A 57 -0.70 1.93 4.51
N GLN A 58 -1.84 1.25 4.44
CA GLN A 58 -3.11 1.82 4.01
C GLN A 58 -4.15 1.72 5.11
N SER A 59 -4.59 2.88 5.58
CA SER A 59 -5.64 3.03 6.60
C SER A 59 -7.01 3.38 6.00
N GLY A 60 -7.11 3.57 4.68
CA GLY A 60 -8.34 4.00 4.01
C GLY A 60 -8.68 5.48 4.20
N LEU A 61 -7.85 6.23 4.93
CA LEU A 61 -7.98 7.67 5.06
C LEU A 61 -7.59 8.39 3.76
N ARG A 62 -8.15 9.59 3.58
CA ARG A 62 -7.96 10.39 2.36
C ARG A 62 -6.49 10.59 2.01
N ASP A 63 -5.65 10.91 2.99
CA ASP A 63 -4.24 11.22 2.76
C ASP A 63 -3.42 9.96 2.41
N GLY A 64 -3.79 8.81 2.98
CA GLY A 64 -3.22 7.51 2.62
C GLY A 64 -3.57 7.09 1.19
N CYS A 65 -4.84 7.27 0.80
CA CYS A 65 -5.31 7.03 -0.56
C CYS A 65 -4.62 7.98 -1.57
N TYR A 66 -4.44 9.24 -1.20
CA TYR A 66 -3.76 10.23 -2.05
C TYR A 66 -2.26 9.90 -2.24
N THR A 67 -1.59 9.49 -1.16
CA THR A 67 -0.20 9.02 -1.19
C THR A 67 -0.06 7.79 -2.10
N LEU A 68 -0.99 6.84 -2.00
CA LEU A 68 -1.00 5.65 -2.86
C LEU A 68 -1.22 6.02 -4.34
N ALA A 69 -2.11 6.97 -4.62
CA ALA A 69 -2.33 7.45 -5.99
C ALA A 69 -1.07 8.11 -6.58
N LEU A 70 -0.35 8.93 -5.80
CA LEU A 70 0.93 9.52 -6.21
C LEU A 70 2.00 8.46 -6.47
N LEU A 71 2.15 7.48 -5.58
CA LEU A 71 3.09 6.37 -5.77
C LEU A 71 2.74 5.51 -6.98
N ARG A 72 1.45 5.26 -7.21
CA ARG A 72 0.99 4.55 -8.40
C ARG A 72 1.32 5.33 -9.67
N ALA A 73 1.06 6.64 -9.70
CA ALA A 73 1.44 7.49 -10.82
C ALA A 73 2.97 7.50 -11.04
N ALA A 74 3.76 7.49 -9.97
CA ALA A 74 5.22 7.43 -10.06
C ALA A 74 5.67 6.12 -10.70
N GLN A 75 5.14 4.98 -10.23
CA GLN A 75 5.42 3.66 -10.76
C GLN A 75 5.10 3.57 -12.25
N LEU A 76 3.90 4.00 -12.66
CA LEU A 76 3.47 3.96 -14.06
C LEU A 76 4.27 4.94 -14.95
N THR A 77 4.70 6.08 -14.41
CA THR A 77 5.57 7.03 -15.13
C THR A 77 6.95 6.43 -15.39
N VAL A 78 7.53 5.73 -14.41
CA VAL A 78 8.81 5.03 -14.59
C VAL A 78 8.66 3.85 -15.56
N ALA A 79 7.56 3.10 -15.46
CA ALA A 79 7.25 1.98 -16.36
C ALA A 79 7.22 2.38 -17.84
N GLY A 80 6.78 3.61 -18.15
CA GLY A 80 6.76 4.12 -19.51
C GLY A 80 8.13 4.54 -20.06
N ARG A 81 9.17 4.63 -19.21
CA ARG A 81 10.50 5.14 -19.59
C ARG A 81 11.63 4.15 -19.35
N ALA A 82 11.42 3.15 -18.49
CA ALA A 82 12.43 2.17 -18.09
C ALA A 82 11.86 0.74 -18.16
N PRO A 83 12.70 -0.27 -18.43
CA PRO A 83 12.26 -1.66 -18.54
C PRO A 83 11.80 -2.25 -17.20
N ALA A 84 12.25 -1.69 -16.07
CA ALA A 84 11.90 -2.11 -14.72
C ALA A 84 11.45 -0.93 -13.86
N THR A 85 10.65 -1.22 -12.84
CA THR A 85 10.21 -0.26 -11.82
C THR A 85 10.31 -0.88 -10.43
N PHE A 86 10.24 -0.05 -9.40
CA PHE A 86 10.13 -0.53 -8.04
C PHE A 86 8.88 -1.39 -7.84
N GLN A 87 8.98 -2.28 -6.86
CA GLN A 87 7.90 -3.15 -6.40
C GLN A 87 7.11 -2.41 -5.32
N LEU A 88 5.80 -2.29 -5.51
CA LEU A 88 4.92 -1.58 -4.60
C LEU A 88 4.19 -2.60 -3.72
N ARG A 89 4.35 -2.50 -2.41
CA ARG A 89 3.65 -3.34 -1.42
C ARG A 89 2.67 -2.48 -0.65
N VAL A 90 1.40 -2.74 -0.84
CA VAL A 90 0.30 -2.02 -0.18
C VAL A 90 -0.22 -2.93 0.91
N ALA A 91 -0.14 -2.52 2.17
CA ALA A 91 -0.68 -3.33 3.26
C ALA A 91 -1.74 -2.60 4.05
N SER A 92 -2.89 -3.25 4.19
CA SER A 92 -3.98 -2.80 5.02
C SER A 92 -3.98 -3.55 6.33
N LEU A 93 -4.01 -2.83 7.45
CA LEU A 93 -4.22 -3.46 8.75
C LEU A 93 -5.68 -3.89 8.84
N ARG A 94 -5.93 -5.13 9.25
CA ARG A 94 -7.25 -5.59 9.65
C ARG A 94 -7.43 -5.31 11.13
N TRP A 95 -8.45 -4.53 11.43
CA TRP A 95 -8.81 -4.19 12.79
C TRP A 95 -10.26 -4.58 13.07
N SER A 96 -10.57 -4.97 14.33
CA SER A 96 -11.91 -5.40 14.74
C SER A 96 -13.00 -4.33 14.61
N GLY A 97 -12.61 -3.07 14.43
CA GLY A 97 -13.50 -1.92 14.17
C GLY A 97 -13.65 -1.55 12.68
N ASP A 98 -13.03 -2.29 11.75
CA ASP A 98 -13.19 -2.03 10.33
C ASP A 98 -14.65 -2.27 9.90
N SER A 99 -15.32 -1.20 9.50
CA SER A 99 -16.62 -1.30 8.86
C SER A 99 -16.48 -2.08 7.54
N PRO A 100 -17.40 -3.01 7.21
CA PRO A 100 -17.44 -3.64 5.89
C PRO A 100 -17.44 -2.63 4.74
N LEU A 101 -18.03 -1.45 4.95
CA LEU A 101 -18.04 -0.37 3.97
C LEU A 101 -16.64 0.22 3.73
N ALA A 102 -15.81 0.32 4.78
CA ALA A 102 -14.45 0.83 4.65
C ALA A 102 -13.58 -0.12 3.81
N LEU A 103 -13.70 -1.43 4.02
CA LEU A 103 -13.00 -2.45 3.24
C LEU A 103 -13.47 -2.48 1.78
N GLN A 104 -14.78 -2.32 1.54
CA GLN A 104 -15.32 -2.20 0.18
C GLN A 104 -14.80 -0.95 -0.52
N ASN A 105 -14.67 0.17 0.19
CA ASN A 105 -14.09 1.39 -0.37
C ASN A 105 -12.60 1.21 -0.71
N LEU A 106 -11.82 0.57 0.16
CA LEU A 106 -10.43 0.21 -0.11
C LEU A 106 -10.33 -0.67 -1.36
N HIS A 107 -11.15 -1.73 -1.43
CA HIS A 107 -11.20 -2.61 -2.59
C HIS A 107 -11.49 -1.83 -3.88
N ARG A 108 -12.51 -0.95 -3.86
CA ARG A 108 -12.87 -0.11 -5.00
C ARG A 108 -11.71 0.81 -5.40
N SER A 109 -11.03 1.42 -4.44
CA SER A 109 -9.88 2.29 -4.71
C SER A 109 -8.70 1.51 -5.32
N TYR A 110 -8.40 0.31 -4.81
CA TYR A 110 -7.34 -0.54 -5.37
C TYR A 110 -7.64 -1.01 -6.78
N SER A 111 -8.90 -1.38 -7.05
CA SER A 111 -9.35 -1.72 -8.41
C SER A 111 -9.27 -0.50 -9.35
N ALA A 112 -9.63 0.69 -8.88
CA ALA A 112 -9.55 1.92 -9.69
C ALA A 112 -8.10 2.33 -10.02
N LEU A 113 -7.14 1.98 -9.16
CA LEU A 113 -5.70 2.17 -9.37
C LEU A 113 -5.04 1.00 -10.11
N PHE A 114 -5.82 -0.01 -10.48
CA PHE A 114 -5.38 -1.19 -11.22
C PHE A 114 -4.20 -1.89 -10.53
N LEU A 115 -4.34 -2.13 -9.23
CA LEU A 115 -3.28 -2.70 -8.38
C LEU A 115 -3.23 -4.22 -8.44
N TYR A 116 -4.38 -4.90 -8.56
CA TYR A 116 -4.44 -6.38 -8.53
C TYR A 116 -3.86 -7.03 -9.78
N ASP A 117 -4.00 -6.35 -10.93
CA ASP A 117 -3.62 -6.87 -12.24
C ASP A 117 -2.17 -6.53 -12.64
N ASP A 118 -1.45 -5.78 -11.79
CA ASP A 118 -0.06 -5.41 -12.04
C ASP A 118 0.88 -6.31 -11.24
N PRO A 119 1.73 -7.14 -11.89
CA PRO A 119 2.63 -8.07 -11.21
C PRO A 119 3.71 -7.37 -10.37
N ARG A 120 3.88 -6.05 -10.51
CA ARG A 120 4.84 -5.25 -9.75
C ARG A 120 4.23 -4.74 -8.44
N VAL A 121 2.96 -5.04 -8.19
CA VAL A 121 2.22 -4.59 -7.02
C VAL A 121 1.72 -5.79 -6.24
N GLU A 122 1.96 -5.79 -4.93
CA GLU A 122 1.38 -6.76 -4.01
C GLU A 122 0.41 -6.01 -3.08
N VAL A 123 -0.85 -6.46 -3.03
CA VAL A 123 -1.86 -5.93 -2.13
C VAL A 123 -2.10 -6.94 -1.01
N LEU A 124 -1.76 -6.54 0.20
CA LEU A 124 -1.68 -7.38 1.38
C LEU A 124 -2.65 -6.86 2.44
N MET A 125 -3.09 -7.77 3.30
CA MET A 125 -3.73 -7.45 4.56
C MET A 125 -2.96 -8.10 5.70
N VAL A 126 -2.95 -7.42 6.84
CA VAL A 126 -2.31 -7.93 8.05
C VAL A 126 -3.41 -8.17 9.06
N ASP A 127 -3.53 -9.43 9.50
CA ASP A 127 -4.44 -9.82 10.57
C ASP A 127 -3.59 -10.43 11.69
N ASN A 128 -3.60 -9.78 12.86
CA ASN A 128 -2.71 -10.12 13.97
C ASN A 128 -1.21 -10.09 13.57
N ARG A 129 -0.63 -11.27 13.31
CA ARG A 129 0.77 -11.49 12.91
C ARG A 129 0.91 -12.16 11.55
N GLU A 130 -0.21 -12.38 10.86
CA GLU A 130 -0.23 -13.03 9.57
C GLU A 130 -0.35 -12.01 8.44
N VAL A 131 0.44 -12.20 7.39
CA VAL A 131 0.39 -11.41 6.17
C VAL A 131 -0.36 -12.25 5.13
N LEU A 132 -1.54 -11.78 4.75
CA LEU A 132 -2.45 -12.47 3.84
C LEU A 132 -2.64 -11.62 2.57
N PRO A 133 -2.99 -12.22 1.42
CA PRO A 133 -3.51 -11.47 0.29
C PRO A 133 -4.74 -10.66 0.71
N PHE A 134 -4.84 -9.41 0.25
CA PHE A 134 -5.97 -8.56 0.62
C PHE A 134 -7.29 -9.14 0.10
N ASP A 135 -8.22 -9.42 1.02
CA ASP A 135 -9.60 -9.75 0.72
C ASP A 135 -10.55 -8.94 1.60
N HIS A 136 -11.37 -8.11 0.95
CA HIS A 136 -12.38 -7.26 1.60
C HIS A 136 -13.52 -8.04 2.26
N ARG A 137 -13.68 -9.33 1.93
CA ARG A 137 -14.73 -10.21 2.48
C ARG A 137 -14.24 -11.02 3.67
N THR A 138 -12.93 -11.17 3.83
CA THR A 138 -12.35 -11.99 4.88
C THR A 138 -12.58 -11.32 6.25
N PRO A 139 -13.29 -11.97 7.19
CA PRO A 139 -13.48 -11.44 8.53
C PRO A 139 -12.16 -11.42 9.30
N VAL A 140 -12.09 -10.59 10.34
CA VAL A 140 -10.94 -10.59 11.27
C VAL A 140 -10.91 -11.90 12.03
N SER A 141 -9.72 -12.49 12.12
CA SER A 141 -9.41 -13.69 12.89
C SER A 141 -9.79 -13.53 14.38
N ASN A 142 -9.98 -14.64 15.08
CA ASN A 142 -10.28 -14.57 16.51
C ASN A 142 -9.06 -14.07 17.29
N GLU A 143 -7.86 -14.51 16.91
CA GLU A 143 -6.59 -14.05 17.47
C GLU A 143 -6.40 -12.55 17.22
N GLY A 144 -6.69 -12.07 16.02
CA GLY A 144 -6.68 -10.64 15.69
C GLY A 144 -7.66 -9.84 16.53
N ARG A 145 -8.87 -10.34 16.72
CA ARG A 145 -9.87 -9.69 17.58
C ARG A 145 -9.39 -9.59 19.03
N GLU A 146 -8.79 -10.64 19.58
CA GLU A 146 -8.29 -10.62 20.96
C GLU A 146 -7.06 -9.71 21.11
N SER A 147 -6.09 -9.78 20.18
CA SER A 147 -4.95 -8.84 20.12
C SER A 147 -5.44 -7.40 20.04
N SER A 148 -6.45 -7.14 19.22
CA SER A 148 -7.07 -5.81 19.10
C SER A 148 -7.64 -5.32 20.43
N ARG A 149 -8.36 -6.17 21.16
CA ARG A 149 -8.90 -5.79 22.48
C ARG A 149 -7.81 -5.45 23.49
N VAL A 150 -6.73 -6.24 23.51
CA VAL A 150 -5.59 -6.01 24.41
C VAL A 150 -4.88 -4.71 24.08
N ASN A 151 -4.62 -4.45 22.80
CA ASN A 151 -3.98 -3.21 22.37
C ASN A 151 -4.84 -1.99 22.69
N LEU A 152 -6.17 -2.06 22.52
CA LEU A 152 -7.06 -0.96 22.91
C LEU A 152 -6.99 -0.64 24.41
N LEU A 153 -6.91 -1.67 25.26
CA LEU A 153 -6.72 -1.49 26.71
C LEU A 153 -5.35 -0.89 27.04
N LEU A 154 -4.29 -1.32 26.34
CA LEU A 154 -2.94 -0.78 26.50
C LEU A 154 -2.90 0.71 26.11
N VAL A 155 -3.49 1.07 24.98
CA VAL A 155 -3.60 2.47 24.51
C VAL A 155 -4.36 3.31 25.52
N GLY A 156 -5.49 2.80 26.05
CA GLY A 156 -6.25 3.48 27.09
C GLY A 156 -5.48 3.66 28.41
N HIS A 157 -4.54 2.76 28.73
CA HIS A 157 -3.70 2.85 29.91
C HIS A 157 -2.49 3.79 29.73
N CYS A 158 -1.89 3.79 28.54
CA CYS A 158 -0.72 4.60 28.22
C CYS A 158 -1.05 6.07 27.95
N ARG A 159 -2.32 6.43 27.70
CA ARG A 159 -2.73 7.80 27.40
C ARG A 159 -3.31 8.53 28.62
N THR A 160 -2.86 9.76 28.84
CA THR A 160 -3.50 10.71 29.76
C THR A 160 -4.75 11.34 29.13
N TRP A 161 -5.77 11.63 29.95
CA TRP A 161 -7.17 11.96 29.63
C TRP A 161 -7.47 13.10 28.60
N LEU A 162 -6.48 13.77 28.02
CA LEU A 162 -6.66 14.97 27.17
C LEU A 162 -6.52 14.75 25.65
N GLU A 163 -6.14 13.55 25.20
CA GLU A 163 -5.91 13.31 23.77
C GLU A 163 -7.01 12.42 23.19
N THR A 164 -7.70 12.90 22.15
CA THR A 164 -8.62 12.07 21.37
C THR A 164 -7.89 10.84 20.84
N PRO A 165 -8.44 9.62 21.02
CA PRO A 165 -7.81 8.40 20.54
C PRO A 165 -7.67 8.50 19.02
N GLU A 166 -6.44 8.57 18.56
CA GLU A 166 -6.14 8.49 17.14
C GLU A 166 -6.09 7.00 16.76
N LEU A 167 -6.73 6.68 15.63
CA LEU A 167 -6.89 5.35 15.00
C LEU A 167 -5.57 4.58 14.77
N TRP A 168 -4.46 5.14 15.23
CA TRP A 168 -3.10 4.86 14.80
C TRP A 168 -2.25 4.18 15.87
N ASP A 169 -2.60 4.17 17.16
CA ASP A 169 -1.70 3.57 18.16
C ASP A 169 -1.62 2.04 18.06
N ASP A 170 -2.75 1.40 17.75
CA ASP A 170 -2.81 -0.03 17.45
C ASP A 170 -2.10 -0.36 16.13
N ALA A 171 -2.28 0.53 15.15
CA ALA A 171 -1.59 0.45 13.88
C ALA A 171 -0.09 0.67 14.05
N TYR A 172 0.41 1.55 14.92
CA TYR A 172 1.85 1.77 15.13
C TYR A 172 2.52 0.55 15.75
N LEU A 173 1.88 -0.11 16.73
CA LEU A 173 2.39 -1.34 17.33
C LEU A 173 2.39 -2.51 16.33
N ALA A 174 1.31 -2.68 15.55
CA ALA A 174 1.25 -3.68 14.49
C ALA A 174 2.21 -3.35 13.31
N THR A 175 2.37 -2.06 12.97
CA THR A 175 3.23 -1.58 11.87
C THR A 175 4.71 -1.69 12.22
N ALA A 176 5.10 -1.53 13.49
CA ALA A 176 6.49 -1.70 13.94
C ALA A 176 6.95 -3.16 13.80
N GLU A 177 6.16 -4.15 14.23
CA GLU A 177 6.45 -5.57 14.00
C GLU A 177 6.39 -5.92 12.49
N TYR A 178 5.50 -5.28 11.74
CA TYR A 178 5.30 -5.45 10.30
C TYR A 178 6.46 -4.90 9.44
N THR A 179 7.02 -3.72 9.74
CA THR A 179 8.11 -3.14 8.95
C THR A 179 9.38 -3.99 9.05
N ALA A 180 9.57 -4.68 10.18
CA ALA A 180 10.65 -5.64 10.37
C ALA A 180 10.44 -6.91 9.53
N ARG A 181 9.20 -7.42 9.42
CA ARG A 181 8.91 -8.71 8.77
C ARG A 181 8.63 -8.62 7.26
N SER A 182 7.99 -7.53 6.81
CA SER A 182 7.77 -7.25 5.38
C SER A 182 9.08 -6.96 4.61
N ARG A 183 10.12 -6.48 5.31
CA ARG A 183 11.50 -6.38 4.80
C ARG A 183 12.21 -7.72 4.66
N ALA A 184 11.91 -8.70 5.52
CA ALA A 184 12.65 -9.96 5.60
C ALA A 184 12.40 -10.90 4.41
N GLY A 185 11.29 -10.75 3.69
CA GLY A 185 10.93 -11.69 2.63
C GLY A 185 10.65 -13.09 3.16
N THR A 186 9.82 -13.82 2.43
CA THR A 186 9.48 -15.21 2.69
C THR A 186 10.74 -16.07 2.74
N THR A 187 11.27 -16.31 3.93
CA THR A 187 12.27 -17.35 4.22
C THR A 187 11.68 -18.28 5.27
N ALA A 188 10.62 -18.99 4.90
CA ALA A 188 10.11 -20.13 5.64
C ALA A 188 9.32 -21.04 4.70
N SER A 189 10.04 -21.79 3.85
CA SER A 189 9.58 -23.10 3.41
C SER A 189 10.76 -24.05 3.48
N THR A 190 10.90 -24.73 4.62
CA THR A 190 11.44 -26.08 4.71
C THR A 190 10.84 -26.73 5.95
#